data_AF-A0A7W7WZ78-F1
#
_entry.id   AF-A0A7W7WZ78-F1
#
_cell.length_a   1.000
_cell.length_b   1.000
_cell.length_c   1.000
_cell.angle_alpha   90.00
_cell.angle_beta   90.00
_cell.angle_gamma   90.00
#
_symmetry.space_group_name_H-M   'P 1'
#
loop_
_entity.id
_entity.type
_entity.pdbx_description
1 polymer ?
#
loop_
_entity_poly.entity_id
_entity_poly.type
_entity_poly.pdbx_seq_one_letter_code
_entity_poly.pdbx_strand_id
1 'polypeptide(L)'
;MDASLFSLVSEDAPSLVFAWGMEIIDEDGTKAIIYRPATRTERSLIGKHDSAEAALRRWRRHFPLKLVWDYEDVDLPDEADESEESSETAL
;
A
#
# COMPACT_ATOMS: atom_id res chain seq x y z
N MET A 1 7.78 6.32 16.33
CA MET A 1 6.52 6.48 15.57
C MET A 1 6.76 5.89 14.20
N ASP A 2 5.93 4.94 13.81
CA ASP A 2 6.00 4.21 12.54
C ASP A 2 4.70 4.45 11.76
N ALA A 3 4.80 4.48 10.43
CA ALA A 3 3.63 4.60 9.57
C ALA A 3 3.79 3.69 8.36
N SER A 4 2.79 2.83 8.15
CA SER A 4 2.76 1.87 7.05
C SER A 4 1.54 2.11 6.17
N LEU A 5 1.76 2.20 4.86
CA LEU A 5 0.68 2.34 3.90
C LEU A 5 0.06 0.98 3.58
N PHE A 6 -1.24 0.98 3.38
CA PHE A 6 -1.95 -0.22 2.97
C PHE A 6 -3.12 0.12 2.04
N SER A 7 -3.55 -0.90 1.31
CA SER A 7 -4.69 -0.85 0.41
C SER A 7 -5.68 -1.96 0.76
N LEU A 8 -6.97 -1.65 0.71
CA LEU A 8 -8.04 -2.63 0.70
C LEU A 8 -8.43 -2.88 -0.75
N VAL A 9 -8.20 -4.09 -1.24
CA VAL A 9 -8.47 -4.48 -2.64
C VAL A 9 -9.57 -5.54 -2.69
N SER A 10 -10.24 -5.71 -3.84
CA SER A 10 -11.18 -6.82 -4.03
C SER A 10 -10.47 -8.17 -3.99
N GLU A 11 -11.06 -9.17 -3.33
CA GLU A 11 -10.55 -10.55 -3.38
C GLU A 11 -10.70 -11.17 -4.77
N ASP A 12 -11.79 -10.87 -5.46
CA ASP A 12 -12.10 -11.41 -6.80
C ASP A 12 -11.24 -10.74 -7.89
N ALA A 13 -10.86 -9.48 -7.67
CA ALA A 13 -10.05 -8.70 -8.61
C ALA A 13 -9.04 -7.81 -7.86
N PRO A 14 -7.85 -8.33 -7.50
CA PRO A 14 -6.87 -7.61 -6.68
C PRO A 14 -6.34 -6.30 -7.29
N SER A 15 -6.51 -6.09 -8.60
CA SER A 15 -6.19 -4.83 -9.27
C SER A 15 -7.19 -3.70 -8.97
N LEU A 16 -8.33 -4.01 -8.34
CA LEU A 16 -9.35 -3.04 -7.98
C LEU A 16 -9.19 -2.63 -6.53
N VAL A 17 -8.68 -1.42 -6.33
CA VAL A 17 -8.59 -0.80 -5.01
C VAL A 17 -9.96 -0.29 -4.58
N PHE A 18 -10.44 -0.78 -3.44
CA PHE A 18 -11.65 -0.30 -2.79
C PHE A 18 -11.37 0.95 -1.96
N ALA A 19 -10.29 0.93 -1.16
CA ALA A 19 -9.89 2.06 -0.32
C ALA A 19 -8.39 2.02 -0.04
N TRP A 20 -7.80 3.19 0.21
CA TRP A 20 -6.42 3.32 0.68
C TRP A 20 -6.40 3.62 2.17
N GLY A 21 -5.32 3.27 2.84
CA GLY A 21 -5.14 3.55 4.25
C GLY A 21 -3.70 3.69 4.67
N MET A 22 -3.55 4.22 5.87
CA MET A 22 -2.28 4.36 6.57
C MET A 22 -2.49 3.90 8.00
N GLU A 23 -1.70 2.93 8.44
CA GLU A 23 -1.60 2.56 9.83
C GLU A 23 -0.44 3.30 10.47
N ILE A 24 -0.70 3.91 11.61
CA ILE A 24 0.26 4.68 12.41
C ILE A 24 0.40 3.95 13.74
N ILE A 25 1.64 3.64 14.11
CA ILE A 25 2.01 3.05 15.39
C ILE A 25 2.79 4.11 16.17
N ASP A 26 2.20 4.59 17.26
CA ASP A 26 2.80 5.57 18.19
C ASP A 26 2.94 4.97 19.60
N GLU A 27 3.44 5.76 20.55
CA GLU A 27 3.60 5.33 21.96
C GLU A 27 2.25 5.15 22.67
N ASP A 28 1.19 5.78 22.17
CA ASP A 28 -0.18 5.71 22.69
C ASP A 28 -1.01 4.56 22.07
N GLY A 29 -0.51 3.91 21.01
CA GLY A 29 -1.10 2.74 20.36
C GLY A 29 -1.13 2.79 18.83
N THR A 30 -2.00 1.95 18.26
CA THR A 30 -2.15 1.80 16.80
C THR A 30 -3.41 2.50 16.33
N LYS A 31 -3.32 3.20 15.20
CA LYS A 31 -4.45 3.88 14.55
C LYS A 31 -4.33 3.70 13.06
N ALA A 32 -5.40 3.27 12.40
CA ALA A 32 -5.49 3.24 10.96
C ALA A 32 -6.48 4.29 10.44
N ILE A 33 -6.04 5.06 9.45
CA ILE A 33 -6.88 6.02 8.73
C ILE A 33 -7.14 5.45 7.35
N ILE A 34 -8.40 5.40 6.93
CA ILE A 34 -8.81 4.96 5.60
C ILE A 34 -9.45 6.11 4.83
N TYR A 35 -9.10 6.22 3.56
CA TYR A 35 -9.79 7.02 2.56
C TYR A 35 -10.42 6.12 1.50
N ARG A 36 -11.74 6.25 1.33
CA ARG A 36 -12.48 5.62 0.25
C ARG A 36 -12.89 6.68 -0.77
N PRO A 37 -12.50 6.55 -2.05
CA PRO A 37 -12.90 7.51 -3.07
C PRO A 37 -14.41 7.46 -3.30
N ALA A 38 -14.99 8.61 -3.66
CA ALA A 38 -16.34 8.68 -4.18
C ALA A 38 -16.45 7.84 -5.45
N THR A 39 -17.39 6.90 -5.48
CA THR A 39 -17.86 6.35 -6.76
C THR A 39 -18.85 7.35 -7.37
N ARG A 40 -19.24 7.15 -8.64
CA ARG A 40 -20.18 8.05 -9.34
C ARG A 40 -21.50 8.30 -8.59
N THR A 41 -21.88 7.41 -7.68
CA THR A 41 -23.14 7.42 -6.94
C THR A 41 -22.99 7.68 -5.44
N GLU A 42 -21.76 7.76 -4.92
CA GLU A 42 -21.51 7.85 -3.48
C GLU A 42 -20.49 8.93 -3.14
N ARG A 43 -20.57 9.48 -1.93
CA ARG A 43 -19.57 10.44 -1.44
C ARG A 43 -18.30 9.74 -0.99
N SER A 44 -17.19 10.46 -1.07
CA SER A 44 -15.92 10.02 -0.49
C SER A 44 -16.08 9.88 1.03
N LEU A 45 -15.35 8.95 1.61
CA LEU A 45 -15.41 8.64 3.03
C LEU A 45 -14.02 8.60 3.64
N ILE A 46 -13.89 9.18 4.83
CA ILE A 46 -12.70 9.04 5.68
C ILE A 46 -13.12 8.35 6.98
N GLY A 47 -12.39 7.32 7.38
CA GLY A 47 -12.65 6.54 8.59
C GLY A 47 -11.40 6.34 9.42
N LYS A 48 -11.56 6.27 10.74
CA LYS A 48 -10.50 5.92 11.69
C LYS A 48 -10.82 4.58 12.35
N HIS A 49 -9.81 3.74 12.50
CA HIS A 49 -9.87 2.40 13.08
C HIS A 49 -8.68 2.17 14.01
N ASP A 50 -8.78 1.15 14.85
CA ASP A 50 -7.71 0.80 15.81
C ASP A 50 -6.56 0.03 15.13
N SER A 51 -6.78 -0.53 13.94
CA SER A 51 -5.76 -1.13 13.08
C SER A 51 -6.26 -1.29 11.64
N ALA A 52 -5.37 -1.63 10.72
CA ALA A 52 -5.66 -1.99 9.33
C ALA A 52 -6.55 -3.23 9.27
N GLU A 53 -6.34 -4.24 10.12
CA GLU A 53 -7.23 -5.41 10.20
C GLU A 53 -8.60 -5.05 10.76
N ALA A 54 -8.68 -4.15 11.73
CA ALA A 54 -9.97 -3.68 12.25
C ALA A 54 -10.77 -2.98 11.15
N ALA A 55 -10.08 -2.22 10.30
CA ALA A 55 -10.67 -1.57 9.14
C ALA A 55 -11.12 -2.59 8.09
N LEU A 56 -10.26 -3.56 7.72
CA LEU A 56 -10.60 -4.67 6.84
C LEU A 56 -11.84 -5.42 7.34
N ARG A 57 -11.88 -5.80 8.62
CA ARG A 57 -12.99 -6.53 9.25
C ARG A 57 -14.30 -5.75 9.16
N ARG A 58 -14.27 -4.42 9.22
CA ARG A 58 -15.47 -3.60 9.09
C ARG A 58 -16.02 -3.65 7.67
N TRP A 59 -15.18 -3.49 6.65
CA TRP A 59 -15.61 -3.43 5.25
C TRP A 59 -15.87 -4.82 4.64
N ARG A 60 -15.14 -5.86 5.11
CA ARG A 60 -15.36 -7.27 4.72
C ARG A 60 -16.77 -7.78 4.98
N ARG A 61 -17.52 -7.16 5.88
CA ARG A 61 -18.92 -7.50 6.15
C ARG A 61 -19.85 -7.21 4.97
N HIS A 62 -19.43 -6.31 4.07
CA HIS A 62 -20.24 -5.85 2.94
C HIS A 62 -19.59 -6.18 1.59
N PHE A 63 -18.26 -6.24 1.52
CA PHE A 63 -17.51 -6.44 0.29
C PHE A 63 -16.41 -7.49 0.50
N PRO A 64 -16.18 -8.44 -0.44
CA PRO A 64 -15.08 -9.39 -0.35
C PRO A 64 -13.75 -8.64 -0.64
N LEU A 65 -13.06 -8.24 0.43
CA LEU A 65 -11.85 -7.40 0.36
C LEU A 65 -10.64 -8.11 0.95
N LYS A 66 -9.42 -7.75 0.55
CA LYS A 66 -8.17 -8.20 1.15
C LYS A 66 -7.31 -6.99 1.52
N LEU A 67 -6.55 -7.12 2.61
CA LEU A 67 -5.54 -6.15 3.02
C LEU A 67 -4.22 -6.44 2.28
N VAL A 68 -3.66 -5.42 1.65
CA VAL A 68 -2.34 -5.44 1.01
C VAL A 68 -1.54 -4.29 1.62
N TRP A 69 -0.37 -4.61 2.18
CA TRP A 69 0.56 -3.59 2.67
C TRP A 69 1.44 -3.14 1.52
N ASP A 70 1.56 -1.83 1.34
CA ASP A 70 2.52 -1.24 0.42
C ASP A 70 3.87 -1.16 1.15
N TYR A 71 4.53 -2.30 1.30
CA TYR A 71 5.95 -2.32 1.67
C TYR A 71 6.75 -1.93 0.43
N GLU A 72 7.53 -0.85 0.55
CA GLU A 72 8.50 -0.42 -0.47
C GLU A 72 9.55 -1.53 -0.68
N ASP A 73 9.28 -2.46 -1.59
CA ASP A 73 10.31 -3.23 -2.27
C ASP A 73 10.64 -2.47 -3.56
N VAL A 74 11.33 -1.35 -3.40
CA VAL A 74 12.16 -0.81 -4.47
C VAL A 74 13.60 -0.86 -3.99
N ASP A 75 14.11 -2.07 -3.80
CA ASP A 75 15.52 -2.33 -4.06
C ASP A 75 15.75 -2.06 -5.55
N LEU A 76 15.88 -0.77 -5.91
CA LEU A 76 16.54 -0.42 -7.17
C LEU A 76 17.94 -1.01 -7.04
N PRO A 77 18.37 -1.92 -7.94
CA PRO A 77 19.76 -2.29 -7.98
C PRO A 77 20.54 -0.99 -8.14
N ASP A 78 21.45 -0.73 -7.20
CA ASP A 78 22.55 0.20 -7.38
C ASP A 78 23.26 -0.31 -8.64
N GLU A 79 22.99 0.31 -9.79
CA GLU A 79 23.73 0.04 -11.02
C GLU A 79 25.15 0.52 -10.76
N ALA A 80 25.92 -0.34 -10.11
CA ALA A 80 27.34 -0.21 -9.97
C ALA A 80 27.90 -0.12 -11.39
N ASP A 81 28.38 1.08 -11.67
CA ASP A 81 29.21 1.46 -12.79
C ASP A 81 30.38 0.47 -12.91
N GLU A 82 30.21 -0.59 -13.71
CA GLU A 82 31.29 -1.46 -14.18
C GLU A 82 31.29 -1.45 -15.70
N SER A 83 31.71 -0.32 -16.28
CA SER A 83 32.19 -0.27 -17.67
C SER A 83 33.72 -0.24 -17.68
N GLU A 84 34.34 -1.30 -17.16
CA GLU A 84 35.70 -1.68 -17.57
C GLU A 84 35.61 -2.98 -18.38
N GLU A 85 35.35 -2.87 -19.69
CA GLU A 85 35.79 -3.91 -20.61
C GLU A 85 36.84 -3.34 -21.57
N SER A 86 38.02 -3.94 -21.46
CA SER A 86 39.24 -3.66 -22.20
C SER A 86 39.21 -4.24 -23.62
N SER A 87 40.03 -3.64 -24.49
CA SER A 87 40.53 -4.16 -25.78
C SER A 87 39.55 -3.99 -26.96
N GLU A 88 39.93 -3.67 -28.20
CA GLU A 88 41.11 -4.10 -28.95
C GLU A 88 41.22 -3.27 -30.27
N THR A 89 42.45 -2.90 -30.65
CA THR A 89 42.98 -2.60 -32.01
C THR A 89 42.23 -1.70 -33.00
N ALA A 90 42.93 -0.64 -33.45
CA ALA A 90 43.19 -0.43 -34.88
C ALA A 90 44.42 0.48 -35.05
N LEU A 91 45.45 -0.03 -35.74
CA LEU A 91 46.63 0.69 -36.20
C LEU A 91 46.67 0.58 -37.72
#